data_AF-A0A7S1LWW6-F1
#
_entry.id   AF-A0A7S1LWW6-F1
#
_cell.length_a   1.000
_cell.length_b   1.000
_cell.length_c   1.000
_cell.angle_alpha   90.00
_cell.angle_beta   90.00
_cell.angle_gamma   90.00
#
_symmetry.space_group_name_H-M   'P 1'
#
loop_
_entity.id
_entity.type
_entity.pdbx_description
1 polymer ?
#
loop_
_entity_poly.entity_id
_entity_poly.type
_entity_poly.pdbx_seq_one_letter_code
_entity_poly.pdbx_strand_id
1 'polypeptide(L)'
;SNSFCTLLPAFIFLCPILTMVKCVVQRVFQASVGVLQAEGLVPVSSIGPGLMVLVGISTDDTDADIEWMARKLLNLRLFPGPVAPSAPSANGTDEVVDAAAAAAAAKPNEEPLGSYAAAQGKQWTRNVTEVGGSVLMVSQFTLCHVLKGNKPDFHNAMRGEHAKVLYDKMCTLMGTAYDAERIKQGAFGEHMHVSIVNDGPVTLSIDTKNKDK
;
A
#
# COMPACT_ATOMS: atom_id res chain seq x y z
N SER A 1 -23.21 -24.96 -61.61
CA SER A 1 -22.47 -23.70 -61.67
C SER A 1 -22.49 -23.08 -60.28
N ASN A 2 -21.35 -23.16 -59.59
CA ASN A 2 -20.77 -22.26 -58.57
C ASN A 2 -21.74 -21.42 -57.70
N SER A 3 -21.68 -21.40 -56.36
CA SER A 3 -20.48 -21.30 -55.52
C SER A 3 -20.74 -21.74 -54.07
N PHE A 4 -19.80 -22.54 -53.57
CA PHE A 4 -19.43 -22.68 -52.15
C PHE A 4 -18.50 -21.50 -51.75
N CYS A 5 -18.25 -21.32 -50.45
CA CYS A 5 -17.29 -20.36 -49.83
C CYS A 5 -17.78 -18.89 -49.76
N THR A 6 -17.67 -18.11 -48.67
CA THR A 6 -16.91 -18.22 -47.41
C THR A 6 -17.23 -17.01 -46.52
N LEU A 7 -16.88 -17.11 -45.23
CA LEU A 7 -16.51 -16.03 -44.29
C LEU A 7 -17.62 -15.21 -43.57
N LEU A 8 -18.04 -15.73 -42.41
CA LEU A 8 -17.81 -15.00 -41.15
C LEU A 8 -16.29 -15.03 -40.87
N PRO A 9 -15.61 -13.97 -40.36
CA PRO A 9 -15.93 -13.44 -39.03
C PRO A 9 -15.62 -11.94 -38.81
N ALA A 10 -16.38 -11.30 -37.93
CA ALA A 10 -15.87 -10.19 -37.13
C ALA A 10 -16.45 -10.28 -35.72
N PHE A 11 -16.16 -11.42 -35.06
CA PHE A 11 -15.92 -11.37 -33.63
C PHE A 11 -14.68 -10.49 -33.48
N ILE A 12 -14.89 -9.18 -33.40
CA ILE A 12 -13.94 -8.29 -32.75
C ILE A 12 -13.78 -8.91 -31.37
N PHE A 13 -12.64 -9.57 -31.17
CA PHE A 13 -12.14 -9.93 -29.87
C PHE A 13 -12.25 -8.65 -29.05
N LEU A 14 -13.28 -8.57 -28.22
CA LEU A 14 -13.29 -7.72 -27.05
C LEU A 14 -12.18 -8.33 -26.20
N CYS A 15 -10.93 -8.01 -26.53
CA CYS A 15 -9.84 -8.14 -25.58
C CYS A 15 -10.37 -7.37 -24.38
N PRO A 16 -10.65 -8.01 -23.23
CA PRO A 16 -10.95 -7.24 -22.05
C PRO A 16 -9.63 -6.55 -21.74
N ILE A 17 -9.49 -5.32 -22.24
CA ILE A 17 -8.37 -4.42 -21.95
C ILE A 17 -8.29 -4.42 -20.43
N LEU A 18 -7.22 -5.04 -19.91
CA LEU A 18 -7.07 -5.31 -18.50
C LEU A 18 -6.62 -4.01 -17.81
N THR A 19 -7.58 -3.11 -17.54
CA THR A 19 -7.46 -1.94 -16.65
C THR A 19 -7.14 -2.41 -15.23
N MET A 20 -5.96 -2.15 -14.68
CA MET A 20 -5.50 -2.77 -13.43
C MET A 20 -4.45 -1.97 -12.64
N VAL A 21 -4.88 -1.04 -11.78
CA VAL A 21 -4.06 -0.55 -10.65
C VAL A 21 -3.83 -1.72 -9.70
N LYS A 22 -2.56 -2.00 -9.39
CA LYS A 22 -2.13 -3.06 -8.49
C LYS A 22 -1.42 -2.49 -7.28
N CYS A 23 -1.80 -2.94 -6.09
CA CYS A 23 -1.13 -2.54 -4.86
C CYS A 23 -0.69 -3.77 -4.07
N VAL A 24 0.54 -3.77 -3.58
CA VAL A 24 0.97 -4.68 -2.52
C VAL A 24 1.02 -3.88 -1.23
N VAL A 25 0.15 -4.24 -0.29
CA VAL A 25 0.00 -3.59 1.01
C VAL A 25 0.67 -4.44 2.07
N GLN A 26 1.57 -3.83 2.84
CA GLN A 26 2.26 -4.47 3.95
C GLN A 26 1.97 -3.69 5.23
N ARG A 27 1.59 -4.39 6.29
CA ARG A 27 1.51 -3.79 7.63
C ARG A 27 2.89 -3.68 8.24
N VAL A 28 3.27 -2.48 8.64
CA VAL A 28 4.64 -2.18 9.09
C VAL A 28 4.64 -1.57 10.48
N PHE A 29 5.67 -1.90 11.25
CA PHE A 29 6.00 -1.19 12.48
C PHE A 29 6.77 0.10 12.15
N GLN A 30 7.64 0.04 11.13
CA GLN A 30 8.33 1.21 10.59
C GLN A 30 8.69 0.93 9.13
N ALA A 31 8.68 1.96 8.29
CA ALA A 31 9.24 1.89 6.95
C ALA A 31 9.91 3.21 6.58
N SER A 32 10.96 3.13 5.76
CA SER A 32 11.66 4.31 5.25
C SER A 32 12.14 4.11 3.82
N VAL A 33 12.24 5.23 3.10
CA VAL A 33 12.79 5.30 1.76
C VAL A 33 13.97 6.24 1.78
N GLY A 34 15.06 5.83 1.14
CA GLY A 34 16.17 6.70 0.78
C GLY A 34 16.56 6.52 -0.68
N VAL A 35 17.29 7.49 -1.23
CA VAL A 35 17.87 7.41 -2.57
C VAL A 35 19.38 7.37 -2.43
N LEU A 36 20.01 6.41 -3.10
CA LEU A 36 21.46 6.27 -3.08
C LEU A 36 22.06 7.36 -3.98
N GLN A 37 22.89 8.22 -3.38
CA GLN A 37 23.68 9.23 -4.07
C GLN A 37 25.18 8.90 -3.95
N ALA A 38 26.04 9.69 -4.60
CA ALA A 38 27.50 9.50 -4.55
C ALA A 38 28.06 9.51 -3.12
N GLU A 39 27.50 10.36 -2.25
CA GLU A 39 27.94 10.55 -0.86
C GLU A 39 27.29 9.58 0.13
N GLY A 40 26.42 8.67 -0.34
CA GLY A 40 25.71 7.70 0.48
C GLY A 40 24.18 7.75 0.35
N LEU A 41 23.48 7.08 1.27
CA LEU A 41 22.03 6.96 1.24
C LEU A 41 21.38 8.21 1.84
N VAL A 42 20.69 8.99 1.01
CA VAL A 42 19.96 10.20 1.44
C VAL A 42 18.52 9.82 1.81
N PRO A 43 18.05 10.09 3.04
CA PRO A 43 16.69 9.79 3.45
C PRO A 43 15.68 10.69 2.73
N VAL A 44 14.60 10.09 2.22
CA VAL A 44 13.50 10.81 1.54
C VAL A 44 12.30 10.92 2.47
N SER A 45 11.85 9.80 3.01
CA SER A 45 10.69 9.74 3.89
C SER A 45 10.77 8.55 4.84
N SER A 46 10.08 8.68 5.96
CA SER A 46 9.89 7.61 6.92
C SER A 46 8.50 7.69 7.53
N ILE A 47 8.00 6.54 7.92
CA ILE A 47 6.78 6.38 8.70
C ILE A 47 7.08 5.51 9.91
N GLY A 48 6.39 5.80 11.01
CA GLY A 48 6.23 4.86 12.12
C GLY A 48 5.23 3.75 11.76
N PRO A 49 4.42 3.28 12.72
CA PRO A 49 3.56 2.14 12.46
C PRO A 49 2.38 2.50 11.55
N GLY A 50 2.00 1.56 10.68
CA GLY A 50 0.96 1.79 9.68
C GLY A 50 1.10 0.86 8.48
N LEU A 51 1.02 1.42 7.27
CA LEU A 51 1.04 0.66 6.02
C LEU A 51 2.14 1.13 5.08
N MET A 52 2.85 0.19 4.47
CA MET A 52 3.69 0.43 3.30
C MET A 52 2.99 -0.13 2.07
N VAL A 53 2.84 0.69 1.04
CA VAL A 53 2.07 0.35 -0.16
C VAL A 53 2.95 0.53 -1.39
N LEU A 54 3.21 -0.59 -2.08
CA LEU A 54 3.81 -0.61 -3.41
C LEU A 54 2.69 -0.44 -4.45
N VAL A 55 2.82 0.52 -5.36
CA VAL A 55 1.76 0.89 -6.32
C VAL A 55 2.23 0.68 -7.75
N GLY A 56 1.59 -0.23 -8.47
CA GLY A 56 1.73 -0.41 -9.91
C GLY A 56 0.56 0.22 -10.65
N ILE A 57 0.86 1.13 -11.58
CA ILE A 57 -0.11 1.76 -12.47
C ILE A 57 0.12 1.21 -13.88
N SER A 58 -0.94 0.70 -14.49
CA SER A 58 -0.97 0.20 -15.86
C SER A 58 -1.38 1.28 -16.84
N THR A 59 -1.01 1.15 -18.12
CA THR A 59 -1.33 2.11 -19.19
C THR A 59 -2.82 2.36 -19.37
N ASP A 60 -3.65 1.39 -19.00
CA ASP A 60 -5.10 1.44 -19.18
C ASP A 60 -5.83 1.93 -17.91
N ASP A 61 -5.09 2.29 -16.85
CA ASP A 61 -5.70 2.73 -15.59
C ASP A 61 -6.34 4.11 -15.72
N THR A 62 -7.52 4.23 -15.12
CA THR A 62 -8.33 5.46 -15.16
C THR A 62 -8.34 6.18 -13.81
N ASP A 63 -8.78 7.43 -13.82
CA ASP A 63 -9.03 8.18 -12.59
C ASP A 63 -9.99 7.47 -11.63
N ALA A 64 -10.99 6.75 -12.14
CA ALA A 64 -11.93 6.00 -11.34
C ALA A 64 -11.27 4.82 -10.61
N ASP A 65 -10.25 4.21 -11.21
CA ASP A 65 -9.46 3.13 -10.60
C ASP A 65 -8.58 3.66 -9.48
N ILE A 66 -7.96 4.83 -9.70
CA ILE A 66 -7.17 5.54 -8.69
C ILE A 66 -8.03 5.93 -7.49
N GLU A 67 -9.20 6.53 -7.74
CA GLU A 67 -10.14 6.90 -6.67
C GLU A 67 -10.65 5.68 -5.89
N TRP A 68 -10.98 4.59 -6.59
CA TRP A 68 -11.39 3.37 -5.93
C TRP A 68 -10.26 2.78 -5.07
N MET A 69 -9.04 2.72 -5.60
CA MET A 69 -7.88 2.18 -4.88
C MET A 69 -7.55 3.02 -3.64
N ALA A 70 -7.53 4.35 -3.75
CA ALA A 70 -7.32 5.25 -2.62
C ALA A 70 -8.34 4.99 -1.49
N ARG A 71 -9.64 4.91 -1.84
CA ARG A 71 -10.69 4.57 -0.86
C ARG A 71 -10.50 3.19 -0.27
N LYS A 72 -10.18 2.18 -1.10
CA LYS A 72 -10.00 0.80 -0.65
C LYS A 72 -8.86 0.72 0.36
N LEU A 73 -7.69 1.29 0.05
CA LEU A 73 -6.50 1.29 0.91
C LEU A 73 -6.78 1.87 2.31
N LEU A 74 -7.45 3.02 2.39
CA LEU A 74 -7.79 3.64 3.68
C LEU A 74 -8.80 2.83 4.50
N ASN A 75 -9.64 2.03 3.85
CA ASN A 75 -10.69 1.24 4.51
C ASN A 75 -10.30 -0.22 4.79
N LEU A 76 -9.08 -0.65 4.43
CA LEU A 76 -8.61 -2.00 4.72
C LEU A 76 -8.51 -2.23 6.22
N ARG A 77 -9.23 -3.23 6.72
CA ARG A 77 -9.22 -3.60 8.13
C ARG A 77 -8.07 -4.55 8.44
N LEU A 78 -6.87 -4.01 8.58
CA LEU A 78 -5.64 -4.78 8.82
C LEU A 78 -5.15 -4.73 10.26
N PHE A 79 -5.84 -4.00 11.13
CA PHE A 79 -5.43 -3.78 12.50
C PHE A 79 -6.39 -4.47 13.48
N PRO A 80 -5.87 -4.95 14.63
CA PRO A 80 -6.69 -5.55 15.68
C PRO A 80 -7.61 -4.50 16.29
N GLY A 81 -8.76 -4.95 16.79
CA GLY A 81 -9.68 -4.11 17.56
C GLY A 81 -9.05 -3.63 18.88
N PRO A 82 -9.67 -2.65 19.55
CA PRO A 82 -9.27 -2.27 20.89
C PRO A 82 -9.35 -3.48 21.83
N VAL A 83 -8.40 -3.59 22.75
CA VAL A 83 -8.45 -4.59 23.82
C VAL A 83 -9.48 -4.11 24.82
N ALA A 84 -10.52 -4.90 25.09
CA ALA A 84 -11.44 -4.59 26.18
C ALA A 84 -10.63 -4.49 27.47
N PRO A 85 -10.93 -3.54 28.39
CA PRO A 85 -10.22 -3.46 29.65
C PRO A 85 -10.36 -4.81 30.35
N SER A 86 -9.27 -5.58 30.40
CA SER A 86 -9.20 -6.79 31.18
C SER A 86 -9.37 -6.37 32.64
N ALA A 87 -10.29 -7.02 33.35
CA ALA A 87 -10.31 -6.93 34.81
C ALA A 87 -8.89 -7.20 35.34
N PRO A 88 -8.43 -6.50 36.38
CA PRO A 88 -7.05 -6.60 36.85
C PRO A 88 -6.70 -8.07 37.09
N SER A 89 -5.78 -8.58 36.28
CA SER A 89 -5.25 -9.93 36.44
C SER A 89 -4.43 -9.93 37.72
N ALA A 90 -4.97 -10.58 38.75
CA ALA A 90 -4.24 -10.89 39.97
C ALA A 90 -3.15 -11.91 39.63
N ASN A 91 -1.99 -11.42 39.18
CA ASN A 91 -0.70 -12.08 39.33
C ASN A 91 0.38 -11.04 39.08
N GLY A 92 0.97 -10.57 40.18
CA GLY A 92 2.18 -9.79 40.13
C GLY A 92 3.36 -10.68 39.77
N THR A 93 4.27 -10.11 38.99
CA THR A 93 5.71 -10.04 39.26
C THR A 93 6.27 -8.98 38.32
N ASP A 94 7.04 -8.07 38.89
CA ASP A 94 7.75 -6.97 38.25
C ASP A 94 8.63 -7.45 37.09
N GLU A 95 8.57 -6.76 35.95
CA GLU A 95 9.70 -6.62 35.03
C GLU A 95 9.54 -5.31 34.24
N VAL A 96 10.17 -4.26 34.77
CA VAL A 96 10.34 -2.96 34.10
C VAL A 96 11.59 -3.09 33.23
N VAL A 97 11.42 -3.16 31.91
CA VAL A 97 12.50 -2.92 30.94
C VAL A 97 12.20 -1.67 30.15
N ASP A 98 13.07 -0.68 30.34
CA ASP A 98 13.04 0.64 29.75
C ASP A 98 13.04 0.60 28.20
N ALA A 99 12.05 1.27 27.61
CA ALA A 99 12.08 1.70 26.22
C ALA A 99 11.52 3.13 26.11
N ALA A 100 12.23 4.08 26.70
CA ALA A 100 11.92 5.51 26.62
C ALA A 100 12.97 6.24 25.77
N ALA A 101 12.76 6.31 24.45
CA ALA A 101 13.39 7.31 23.58
C ALA A 101 12.72 7.36 22.17
N ALA A 102 11.45 7.77 22.10
CA ALA A 102 10.84 8.41 20.91
C ALA A 102 9.43 8.93 21.23
N ALA A 103 9.28 9.69 22.31
CA ALA A 103 8.04 10.38 22.65
C ALA A 103 8.25 11.89 22.54
N ALA A 104 8.22 12.41 21.32
CA ALA A 104 8.10 13.84 21.09
C ALA A 104 7.20 14.07 19.86
N ALA A 105 6.02 14.64 20.12
CA ALA A 105 4.96 15.05 19.18
C ALA A 105 3.72 14.13 19.03
N ALA A 106 3.31 13.37 20.05
CA ALA A 106 2.01 12.69 20.04
C ALA A 106 0.86 13.65 20.43
N LYS A 107 -0.20 13.70 19.61
CA LYS A 107 -1.44 14.46 19.88
C LYS A 107 -2.25 13.73 20.99
N PRO A 108 -3.09 14.41 21.79
CA PRO A 108 -3.60 13.93 23.09
C PRO A 108 -4.51 12.67 23.08
N ASN A 109 -4.68 11.97 21.97
CA ASN A 109 -5.47 10.72 21.85
C ASN A 109 -4.71 9.58 21.14
N GLU A 110 -3.38 9.65 20.99
CA GLU A 110 -2.59 8.57 20.38
C GLU A 110 -2.16 7.55 21.45
N GLU A 111 -2.81 6.38 21.45
CA GLU A 111 -2.26 5.17 22.08
C GLU A 111 -0.86 4.91 21.52
N PRO A 112 0.13 4.50 22.32
CA PRO A 112 1.45 4.18 21.81
C PRO A 112 1.33 2.99 20.85
N LEU A 113 1.53 3.23 19.55
CA LEU A 113 1.50 2.20 18.51
C LEU A 113 2.69 1.24 18.72
N GLY A 114 2.51 0.21 19.57
CA GLY A 114 3.39 -0.96 19.66
C GLY A 114 3.15 -1.93 18.49
N SER A 115 3.82 -3.10 18.49
CA SER A 115 3.53 -4.16 17.50
C SER A 115 2.06 -4.58 17.61
N TYR A 116 1.31 -4.46 16.50
CA TYR A 116 -0.09 -4.82 16.40
C TYR A 116 -0.30 -6.34 16.45
N ALA A 117 0.74 -7.14 16.19
CA ALA A 117 0.67 -8.61 16.31
C ALA A 117 0.48 -9.09 17.76
N ALA A 118 1.00 -8.36 18.75
CA ALA A 118 0.86 -8.71 20.17
C ALA A 118 -0.48 -8.26 20.78
N ALA A 119 -1.28 -7.48 20.05
CA ALA A 119 -2.53 -6.96 20.57
C ALA A 119 -3.58 -8.09 20.73
N GLN A 120 -4.13 -8.22 21.93
CA GLN A 120 -5.14 -9.22 22.31
C GLN A 120 -6.54 -8.95 21.73
N GLY A 121 -6.68 -7.92 20.90
CA GLY A 121 -7.96 -7.54 20.29
C GLY A 121 -8.36 -8.43 19.12
N LYS A 122 -9.65 -8.38 18.74
CA LYS A 122 -10.16 -9.10 17.57
C LYS A 122 -9.41 -8.66 16.30
N GLN A 123 -8.73 -9.58 15.64
CA GLN A 123 -7.99 -9.31 14.40
C GLN A 123 -8.93 -8.81 13.28
N TRP A 124 -8.37 -8.07 12.32
CA TRP A 124 -9.08 -7.60 11.10
C TRP A 124 -10.27 -6.68 11.37
N THR A 125 -10.16 -5.81 12.38
CA THR A 125 -11.29 -4.99 12.82
C THR A 125 -11.14 -3.54 12.41
N ARG A 126 -9.94 -2.97 12.58
CA ARG A 126 -9.67 -1.54 12.37
C ARG A 126 -8.86 -1.26 11.11
N ASN A 127 -9.06 -0.10 10.51
CA ASN A 127 -8.30 0.40 9.38
C ASN A 127 -7.15 1.34 9.82
N VAL A 128 -6.32 1.80 8.87
CA VAL A 128 -5.15 2.64 9.17
C VAL A 128 -5.52 4.00 9.80
N THR A 129 -6.69 4.53 9.44
CA THR A 129 -7.16 5.83 9.96
C THR A 129 -7.64 5.73 11.40
N GLU A 130 -8.30 4.63 11.76
CA GLU A 130 -8.83 4.36 13.10
C GLU A 130 -7.72 4.06 14.11
N VAL A 131 -6.54 3.65 13.66
CA VAL A 131 -5.36 3.46 14.52
C VAL A 131 -4.41 4.65 14.51
N GLY A 132 -4.71 5.72 13.77
CA GLY A 132 -3.79 6.85 13.63
C GLY A 132 -2.49 6.48 12.90
N GLY A 133 -2.46 5.39 12.13
CA GLY A 133 -1.27 4.93 11.44
C GLY A 133 -0.88 5.85 10.29
N SER A 134 0.38 5.76 9.86
CA SER A 134 0.87 6.45 8.66
C SER A 134 0.90 5.52 7.44
N VAL A 135 0.84 6.08 6.24
CA VAL A 135 0.92 5.31 4.99
C VAL A 135 2.12 5.80 4.19
N LEU A 136 3.00 4.88 3.80
CA LEU A 136 4.13 5.15 2.91
C LEU A 136 3.83 4.57 1.52
N MET A 137 3.56 5.47 0.58
CA MET A 137 3.30 5.15 -0.82
C MET A 137 4.63 5.09 -1.57
N VAL A 138 4.85 4.01 -2.34
CA VAL A 138 6.04 3.82 -3.17
C VAL A 138 5.61 3.35 -4.56
N SER A 139 6.00 4.09 -5.60
CA SER A 139 5.75 3.70 -6.99
C SER A 139 6.54 2.44 -7.35
N GLN A 140 5.85 1.40 -7.84
CA GLN A 140 6.41 0.08 -8.15
C GLN A 140 5.83 -0.47 -9.47
N PHE A 141 6.34 0.03 -10.60
CA PHE A 141 5.87 -0.37 -11.94
C PHE A 141 6.05 -1.88 -12.23
N THR A 142 6.96 -2.55 -11.52
CA THR A 142 7.21 -3.99 -11.69
C THR A 142 6.03 -4.86 -11.28
N LEU A 143 5.07 -4.32 -10.53
CA LEU A 143 3.80 -5.01 -10.25
C LEU A 143 2.97 -5.24 -11.53
N CYS A 144 3.16 -4.40 -12.55
CA CYS A 144 2.51 -4.52 -13.86
C CYS A 144 3.27 -5.45 -14.83
N HIS A 145 3.97 -6.46 -14.31
CA HIS A 145 4.73 -7.40 -15.12
C HIS A 145 3.84 -8.43 -15.81
N VAL A 146 4.37 -8.96 -16.91
CA VAL A 146 3.93 -10.19 -17.57
C VAL A 146 5.17 -11.08 -17.71
N LEU A 147 5.06 -12.34 -17.31
CA LEU A 147 6.18 -13.29 -17.45
C LEU A 147 6.15 -13.92 -18.85
N LYS A 148 7.24 -13.76 -19.60
CA LYS A 148 7.53 -14.52 -20.83
C LYS A 148 8.55 -15.59 -20.48
N GLY A 149 8.06 -16.77 -20.08
CA GLY A 149 8.88 -17.76 -19.38
C GLY A 149 9.32 -17.20 -18.02
N ASN A 150 10.63 -17.11 -17.78
CA ASN A 150 11.19 -16.55 -16.54
C ASN A 150 11.56 -15.06 -16.65
N LYS A 151 11.44 -14.46 -17.85
CA LYS A 151 11.79 -13.06 -18.08
C LYS A 151 10.57 -12.18 -17.82
N PRO A 152 10.67 -11.19 -16.92
CA PRO A 152 9.61 -10.20 -16.74
C PRO A 152 9.62 -9.21 -17.92
N ASP A 153 8.41 -8.88 -18.37
CA ASP A 153 8.11 -7.88 -19.38
C ASP A 153 7.14 -6.86 -18.78
N PHE A 154 7.36 -5.57 -19.00
CA PHE A 154 6.60 -4.48 -18.36
C PHE A 154 5.90 -3.58 -19.40
N HIS A 155 5.54 -4.11 -20.57
CA HIS A 155 4.82 -3.35 -21.59
C HIS A 155 3.52 -2.73 -21.10
N ASN A 156 2.87 -3.33 -20.10
CA ASN A 156 1.62 -2.84 -19.52
C ASN A 156 1.80 -1.75 -18.46
N ALA A 157 3.03 -1.47 -18.02
CA ALA A 157 3.28 -0.45 -17.01
C ALA A 157 3.18 0.95 -17.62
N MET A 158 2.39 1.84 -17.00
CA MET A 158 2.37 3.25 -17.39
C MET A 158 3.74 3.87 -17.09
N ARG A 159 4.25 4.70 -18.02
CA ARG A 159 5.59 5.28 -17.94
C ARG A 159 5.57 6.78 -17.71
N GLY A 160 6.65 7.28 -17.11
CA GLY A 160 7.00 8.69 -17.09
C GLY A 160 5.96 9.57 -16.39
N GLU A 161 5.69 10.72 -17.00
CA GLU A 161 4.87 11.78 -16.43
C GLU A 161 3.42 11.35 -16.18
N HIS A 162 2.81 10.57 -17.08
CA HIS A 162 1.43 10.10 -16.91
C HIS A 162 1.25 9.24 -15.65
N ALA A 163 2.18 8.32 -15.39
CA ALA A 163 2.17 7.50 -14.18
C ALA A 163 2.33 8.36 -12.92
N LYS A 164 3.19 9.39 -12.99
CA LYS A 164 3.38 10.34 -11.89
C LYS A 164 2.09 11.11 -11.59
N VAL A 165 1.38 11.59 -12.61
CA VAL A 165 0.12 12.33 -12.43
C VAL A 165 -0.92 11.48 -11.70
N LEU A 166 -1.13 10.23 -12.11
CA LEU A 166 -2.08 9.34 -11.45
C LEU A 166 -1.64 8.93 -10.05
N TYR A 167 -0.34 8.69 -9.86
CA TYR A 167 0.23 8.37 -8.55
C TYR A 167 0.08 9.53 -7.56
N ASP A 168 0.43 10.75 -7.97
CA ASP A 168 0.30 11.96 -7.16
C ASP A 168 -1.18 12.20 -6.82
N LYS A 169 -2.07 12.05 -7.81
CA LYS A 169 -3.51 12.15 -7.60
C LYS A 169 -4.00 11.16 -6.53
N MET A 170 -3.54 9.92 -6.57
CA MET A 170 -3.88 8.92 -5.56
C MET A 170 -3.45 9.36 -4.15
N CYS A 171 -2.21 9.86 -4.03
CA CYS A 171 -1.68 10.34 -2.75
C CYS A 171 -2.45 11.56 -2.24
N THR A 172 -2.79 12.51 -3.12
CA THR A 172 -3.61 13.68 -2.79
C THR A 172 -4.99 13.27 -2.29
N LEU A 173 -5.67 12.35 -3.00
CA LEU A 173 -6.99 11.85 -2.59
C LEU A 173 -6.95 11.20 -1.20
N MET A 174 -5.91 10.40 -0.92
CA MET A 174 -5.73 9.79 0.40
C MET A 174 -5.44 10.85 1.47
N GLY A 175 -4.61 11.85 1.17
CA GLY A 175 -4.30 12.93 2.09
C GLY A 175 -5.52 13.80 2.42
N THR A 176 -6.38 14.08 1.43
CA THR A 176 -7.64 14.80 1.63
C THR A 176 -8.66 14.00 2.44
N ALA A 177 -8.73 12.68 2.22
CA ALA A 177 -9.70 11.81 2.91
C ALA A 177 -9.28 11.42 4.33
N TYR A 178 -7.99 11.52 4.68
CA TYR A 178 -7.45 11.13 5.98
C TYR A 178 -6.65 12.27 6.63
N ASP A 179 -5.36 12.37 6.32
CA ASP A 179 -4.45 13.39 6.82
C ASP A 179 -3.23 13.46 5.89
N ALA A 180 -3.00 14.63 5.28
CA ALA A 180 -1.89 14.83 4.36
C ALA A 180 -0.52 14.62 5.02
N GLU A 181 -0.39 14.86 6.33
CA GLU A 181 0.88 14.64 7.03
C GLU A 181 1.20 13.15 7.22
N ARG A 182 0.18 12.29 7.23
CA ARG A 182 0.32 10.83 7.42
C ARG A 182 0.50 10.06 6.12
N ILE A 183 0.24 10.69 4.97
CA ILE A 183 0.52 10.09 3.65
C ILE A 183 1.92 10.54 3.20
N LYS A 184 2.90 9.65 3.38
CA LYS A 184 4.27 9.84 2.90
C LYS A 184 4.46 9.19 1.54
N GLN A 185 5.40 9.73 0.78
CA GLN A 185 5.72 9.23 -0.56
C GLN A 185 7.22 8.90 -0.66
N GLY A 186 7.56 7.93 -1.49
CA GLY A 186 8.92 7.72 -1.97
C GLY A 186 9.34 8.75 -3.03
N ALA A 187 10.54 8.60 -3.57
CA ALA A 187 11.03 9.38 -4.70
C ALA A 187 10.61 8.72 -6.02
N PHE A 188 9.58 9.26 -6.68
CA PHE A 188 9.03 8.69 -7.91
C PHE A 188 10.10 8.61 -9.01
N GLY A 189 10.24 7.44 -9.64
CA GLY A 189 11.17 7.23 -10.76
C GLY A 189 12.64 7.09 -10.37
N GLU A 190 12.98 7.23 -9.09
CA GLU A 190 14.36 7.09 -8.59
C GLU A 190 14.68 5.65 -8.17
N HIS A 191 15.98 5.32 -8.12
CA HIS A 191 16.45 4.08 -7.53
C HIS A 191 16.39 4.17 -5.99
N MET A 192 15.26 3.75 -5.44
CA MET A 192 14.99 3.80 -4.01
C MET A 192 15.54 2.59 -3.26
N HIS A 193 16.13 2.85 -2.10
CA HIS A 193 16.36 1.85 -1.07
C HIS A 193 15.22 1.93 -0.05
N VAL A 194 14.49 0.84 0.11
CA VAL A 194 13.32 0.77 1.00
C VAL A 194 13.64 -0.14 2.18
N SER A 195 13.64 0.40 3.40
CA SER A 195 13.74 -0.37 4.63
C SER A 195 12.35 -0.62 5.19
N ILE A 196 12.02 -1.87 5.51
CA ILE A 196 10.70 -2.27 5.95
C ILE A 196 10.85 -3.19 7.17
N VAL A 197 10.23 -2.80 8.28
CA VAL A 197 10.05 -3.65 9.46
C VAL A 197 8.59 -4.08 9.48
N ASN A 198 8.33 -5.28 8.94
CA ASN A 198 6.98 -5.82 8.85
C ASN A 198 6.44 -6.23 10.23
N ASP A 199 5.15 -5.97 10.46
CA ASP A 199 4.46 -6.33 11.70
C ASP A 199 3.42 -7.43 11.46
N GLY A 200 3.82 -8.67 11.70
CA GLY A 200 3.01 -9.87 11.46
C GLY A 200 3.86 -11.06 10.97
N PRO A 201 4.23 -11.13 9.67
CA PRO A 201 3.95 -10.16 8.60
C PRO A 201 2.52 -10.30 8.04
N VAL A 202 1.92 -9.18 7.64
CA VAL A 202 0.64 -9.11 6.93
C VAL A 202 0.87 -8.46 5.58
N THR A 203 0.67 -9.22 4.50
CA THR A 203 0.86 -8.78 3.13
C THR A 203 -0.36 -9.12 2.29
N LEU A 204 -0.94 -8.12 1.62
CA LEU A 204 -2.08 -8.29 0.73
C LEU A 204 -1.75 -7.75 -0.65
N SER A 205 -2.24 -8.44 -1.68
CA SER A 205 -2.25 -7.95 -3.05
C SER A 205 -3.67 -7.51 -3.40
N ILE A 206 -3.83 -6.26 -3.84
CA ILE A 206 -5.11 -5.67 -4.19
C ILE A 206 -5.05 -5.22 -5.63
N ASP A 207 -6.12 -5.50 -6.35
CA ASP A 207 -6.20 -5.27 -7.78
C ASP A 207 -7.58 -4.73 -8.14
N THR A 208 -7.61 -3.66 -8.93
CA THR A 208 -8.85 -3.06 -9.45
C THR A 208 -9.60 -3.94 -10.44
N LYS A 209 -9.05 -5.08 -10.89
CA LYS A 209 -9.84 -6.09 -11.60
C LYS A 209 -10.83 -6.84 -10.71
N ASN A 210 -10.51 -6.97 -9.42
CA ASN A 210 -11.27 -7.79 -8.48
C ASN A 210 -12.03 -6.90 -7.48
N LYS A 211 -12.76 -5.89 -7.97
CA LYS A 211 -13.51 -4.95 -7.09
C LYS A 211 -14.61 -5.64 -6.28
N ASP A 212 -15.13 -6.77 -6.79
CA ASP A 212 -16.35 -7.45 -6.30
C ASP A 212 -16.11 -8.83 -5.65
N LYS A 213 -14.88 -9.09 -5.17
CA LYS A 213 -14.58 -10.29 -4.35
C LYS A 213 -14.10 -9.91 -2.96
#